data_AF-A0A2H0XWV3-F1
#
_entry.id   AF-A0A2H0XWV3-F1
#
_cell.length_a   1.000
_cell.length_b   1.000
_cell.length_c   1.000
_cell.angle_alpha   90.00
_cell.angle_beta   90.00
_cell.angle_gamma   90.00
#
_symmetry.space_group_name_H-M   'P 1'
#
loop_
_entity.id
_entity.type
_entity.pdbx_description
1 polymer ?
#
loop_
_entity_poly.entity_id
_entity_poly.type
_entity_poly.pdbx_seq_one_letter_code
_entity_poly.pdbx_strand_id
1 'polypeptide(L)'
;MTKIFRLLLILSILMEFSSAGDVRWEANYHGFLDNREYYNTVQTPKTYVSSDFMTTVFLKIAPAHDIAFGMDYLCEMGSLFDDHPLKIVMNYRYDREPFRFQIGVFPRRDLLCYPLALLTDTLDYFRPNIEGFYVDYSGKRITENFWLD
;
A
#
# COMPACT_ATOMS: atom_id res chain seq x y z
N MET A 1 18.44 -27.18 18.81
CA MET A 1 19.23 -26.06 19.37
C MET A 1 19.45 -24.92 18.36
N THR A 2 19.84 -25.20 17.11
CA THR A 2 20.12 -24.18 16.08
C THR A 2 18.92 -23.29 15.69
N LYS A 3 17.68 -23.81 15.64
CA LYS A 3 16.48 -23.01 15.30
C LYS A 3 16.11 -21.99 16.38
N ILE A 4 16.22 -22.38 17.65
CA ILE A 4 15.95 -21.50 18.80
C ILE A 4 16.98 -20.38 18.85
N PHE A 5 18.26 -20.71 18.62
CA PHE A 5 19.32 -19.70 18.56
C PHE A 5 19.10 -18.69 17.42
N ARG A 6 18.69 -19.14 16.23
CA ARG A 6 18.34 -18.25 15.10
C ARG A 6 17.15 -17.35 15.44
N LEU A 7 16.11 -17.89 16.09
CA LEU A 7 14.96 -17.11 16.53
C LEU A 7 15.37 -16.05 17.56
N LEU A 8 16.19 -16.41 18.55
CA LEU A 8 16.69 -15.49 19.56
C LEU A 8 17.60 -14.41 18.98
N LEU A 9 18.43 -14.75 17.99
CA LEU A 9 19.26 -13.80 17.25
C LEU A 9 18.41 -12.81 16.44
N ILE A 10 17.38 -13.29 15.75
CA ILE A 10 16.43 -12.42 15.04
C ILE A 10 15.71 -11.50 16.05
N LEU A 11 15.27 -12.04 17.18
CA LEU A 11 14.58 -11.28 18.21
C LEU A 11 15.49 -10.22 18.86
N SER A 12 16.77 -10.52 19.10
CA SER A 12 17.73 -9.55 19.65
C SER A 12 18.03 -8.41 18.67
N ILE A 13 18.16 -8.71 17.37
CA ILE A 13 18.33 -7.69 16.33
C ILE A 13 17.07 -6.79 16.27
N LEU A 14 15.87 -7.39 16.35
CA LEU A 14 14.61 -6.64 16.37
C LEU A 14 14.49 -5.72 17.60
N MET A 15 15.03 -6.11 18.76
CA MET A 15 15.04 -5.28 19.96
C MET A 15 15.97 -4.06 19.85
N GLU A 16 17.11 -4.18 19.17
CA GLU A 16 18.06 -3.07 18.98
C GLU A 16 17.48 -1.95 18.09
N PHE A 17 16.69 -2.32 17.06
CA PHE A 17 15.97 -1.37 16.20
C PHE A 17 15.00 -0.47 16.97
N SER A 18 14.51 -0.90 18.14
CA SER A 18 13.56 -0.14 18.95
C SER A 18 14.19 1.07 19.67
N SER A 19 15.52 1.16 19.77
CA SER A 19 16.19 2.15 20.64
C SER A 19 16.77 3.37 19.93
N ALA A 20 16.87 3.36 18.60
CA ALA A 20 17.61 4.40 17.85
C ALA A 20 16.77 5.18 16.82
N GLY A 21 15.57 4.71 16.47
CA GLY A 21 14.71 5.38 15.49
C GLY A 21 13.24 5.20 15.82
N ASP A 22 12.41 6.19 15.48
CA ASP A 22 10.95 6.04 15.49
C ASP A 22 10.58 5.00 14.43
N VAL A 23 10.43 3.75 14.87
CA VAL A 23 9.91 2.65 14.04
C VAL A 23 8.41 2.62 14.18
N ARG A 24 7.69 2.71 13.07
CA ARG A 24 6.23 2.59 13.02
C ARG A 24 5.87 1.39 12.17
N TRP A 25 4.94 0.58 12.64
CA TRP A 25 4.42 -0.55 11.87
C TRP A 25 2.94 -0.32 11.60
N GLU A 26 2.50 -0.70 10.40
CA GLU A 26 1.14 -0.54 9.93
C GLU A 26 0.70 -1.83 9.22
N ALA A 27 -0.54 -2.25 9.47
CA ALA A 27 -1.17 -3.36 8.77
C ALA A 27 -2.57 -2.93 8.34
N ASN A 28 -2.88 -3.18 7.07
CA ASN A 28 -4.14 -2.80 6.45
C ASN A 28 -4.80 -4.04 5.84
N TYR A 29 -6.12 -4.11 5.98
CA TYR A 29 -6.94 -5.15 5.39
C TYR A 29 -8.10 -4.51 4.63
N HIS A 30 -8.32 -4.94 3.40
CA HIS A 30 -9.39 -4.46 2.55
C HIS A 30 -10.12 -5.62 1.88
N GLY A 31 -11.39 -5.81 2.23
CA GLY A 31 -12.27 -6.74 1.54
C GLY A 31 -13.21 -5.98 0.62
N PHE A 32 -13.42 -6.48 -0.59
CA PHE A 32 -14.38 -5.92 -1.53
C PHE A 32 -15.24 -6.98 -2.20
N LEU A 33 -16.49 -6.59 -2.47
CA LEU A 33 -17.48 -7.37 -3.20
C LEU A 33 -18.20 -6.42 -4.14
N ASP A 34 -17.99 -6.61 -5.44
CA ASP A 34 -18.61 -5.82 -6.50
C ASP A 34 -19.24 -6.75 -7.53
N ASN A 35 -20.55 -6.65 -7.72
CA ASN A 35 -21.27 -7.43 -8.71
C ASN A 35 -21.60 -6.55 -9.92
N ARG A 36 -20.97 -6.86 -11.05
CA ARG A 36 -21.18 -6.16 -12.33
C ARG A 36 -21.89 -7.02 -13.36
N GLU A 37 -22.69 -8.00 -12.92
CA GLU A 37 -23.44 -8.92 -13.80
C GLU A 37 -24.74 -8.32 -14.36
N TYR A 38 -24.82 -6.99 -14.48
CA TYR A 38 -25.94 -6.34 -15.16
C TYR A 38 -25.70 -6.28 -16.67
N TYR A 39 -26.79 -6.27 -17.45
CA TYR A 39 -26.69 -6.18 -18.91
C TYR A 39 -26.03 -4.86 -19.34
N ASN A 40 -24.85 -4.96 -19.94
CA ASN A 40 -24.09 -3.83 -20.45
C ASN A 40 -23.39 -4.21 -21.77
N THR A 41 -23.37 -3.31 -22.74
CA THR A 41 -22.70 -3.49 -24.04
C THR A 41 -21.23 -3.07 -24.05
N VAL A 42 -20.76 -2.37 -23.01
CA VAL A 42 -19.40 -1.81 -22.96
C VAL A 42 -18.44 -2.55 -22.03
N GLN A 43 -18.95 -3.46 -21.19
CA GLN A 43 -18.17 -4.16 -20.17
C GLN A 43 -18.57 -5.63 -20.10
N THR A 44 -17.58 -6.50 -19.89
CA THR A 44 -17.81 -7.92 -19.64
C THR A 44 -18.41 -8.08 -18.24
N PRO A 45 -19.56 -8.78 -18.11
CA PRO A 45 -20.13 -9.13 -16.83
C PRO A 45 -19.13 -9.92 -15.97
N LYS A 46 -18.82 -9.44 -14.76
CA LYS A 46 -17.97 -10.13 -13.78
C LYS A 46 -18.39 -9.73 -12.37
N THR A 47 -18.33 -10.68 -11.45
CA THR A 47 -18.37 -10.43 -10.00
C THR A 47 -16.95 -10.47 -9.44
N TYR A 48 -16.57 -9.46 -8.68
CA TYR A 48 -15.31 -9.39 -7.95
C TYR A 48 -15.57 -9.67 -6.47
N VAL A 49 -14.89 -10.67 -5.91
CA VAL A 49 -14.89 -10.96 -4.48
C VAL A 49 -13.45 -11.23 -4.07
N SER A 50 -12.88 -10.37 -3.23
CA SER A 50 -11.47 -10.52 -2.85
C SER A 50 -11.17 -9.88 -1.51
N SER A 51 -10.05 -10.29 -0.94
CA SER A 51 -9.46 -9.73 0.28
C SER A 51 -8.02 -9.37 0.00
N ASP A 52 -7.62 -8.18 0.42
CA ASP A 52 -6.29 -7.64 0.26
C ASP A 52 -5.68 -7.36 1.63
N PHE A 53 -4.41 -7.74 1.79
CA PHE A 53 -3.67 -7.57 3.03
C PHE A 53 -2.32 -6.94 2.79
N MET A 54 -2.07 -5.82 3.48
CA MET A 54 -0.82 -5.09 3.39
C MET A 54 -0.20 -4.93 4.78
N THR A 55 1.12 -5.03 4.84
CA THR A 55 1.91 -4.77 6.06
C THR A 55 3.12 -3.93 5.70
N THR A 56 3.42 -2.88 6.47
CA THR A 56 4.50 -1.94 6.18
C THR A 56 5.17 -1.49 7.47
N VAL A 57 6.50 -1.53 7.48
CA VAL A 57 7.37 -0.98 8.52
C VAL A 57 7.96 0.32 7.98
N PHE A 58 7.84 1.39 8.77
CA PHE A 58 8.39 2.71 8.50
C PHE A 58 9.53 2.99 9.47
N LEU A 59 10.64 3.45 8.93
CA LEU A 59 11.82 3.86 9.66
C LEU A 59 11.99 5.37 9.49
N LYS A 60 11.80 6.13 10.58
CA LYS A 60 12.05 7.57 10.56
C LYS A 60 13.55 7.83 10.49
N ILE A 61 13.99 8.51 9.44
CA ILE A 61 15.41 8.87 9.21
C ILE A 61 15.72 10.32 9.58
N ALA A 62 14.71 11.20 9.56
CA ALA A 62 14.81 12.59 9.97
C ALA A 62 13.41 13.14 10.31
N PRO A 63 13.28 14.33 10.92
CA PRO A 63 11.97 14.92 11.15
C PRO A 63 11.21 15.09 9.83
N ALA A 64 10.01 14.49 9.73
CA ALA A 64 9.17 14.42 8.53
C ALA A 64 9.68 13.52 7.39
N HIS A 65 10.72 12.70 7.59
CA HIS A 65 11.27 11.81 6.57
C HIS A 65 11.31 10.35 7.04
N ASP A 66 10.65 9.48 6.28
CA ASP A 66 10.56 8.04 6.55
C ASP A 66 11.02 7.23 5.32
N ILE A 67 11.61 6.07 5.56
CA ILE A 67 11.74 4.99 4.57
C ILE A 67 10.80 3.87 4.98
N ALA A 68 9.99 3.36 4.06
CA ALA A 68 9.10 2.25 4.33
C ALA A 68 9.46 0.99 3.54
N PHE A 69 9.23 -0.16 4.18
CA PHE A 69 9.40 -1.49 3.61
C PHE A 69 8.22 -2.37 4.04
N GLY A 70 7.68 -3.13 3.11
CA GLY A 70 6.49 -3.92 3.36
C GLY A 70 6.15 -4.86 2.23
N MET A 71 4.96 -5.43 2.34
CA MET A 71 4.40 -6.30 1.31
C MET A 71 2.88 -6.16 1.28
N ASP A 72 2.34 -6.48 0.12
CA ASP A 72 0.93 -6.36 -0.22
C ASP A 72 0.50 -7.60 -1.02
N TYR A 73 -0.61 -8.22 -0.62
CA TYR A 73 -1.09 -9.47 -1.20
C TYR A 73 -2.61 -9.47 -1.37
N LEU A 74 -3.03 -9.66 -2.62
CA LEU A 74 -4.42 -9.82 -3.03
C LEU A 74 -4.79 -11.30 -3.10
N CYS A 75 -5.81 -11.68 -2.34
CA CYS A 75 -6.45 -12.99 -2.39
C CYS A 75 -7.80 -12.86 -3.10
N GLU A 76 -7.86 -13.26 -4.37
CA GLU A 76 -9.11 -13.33 -5.13
C GLU A 76 -9.85 -14.64 -4.79
N MET A 77 -11.12 -14.54 -4.39
CA MET A 77 -11.86 -15.71 -3.95
C MET A 77 -12.08 -16.67 -5.12
N GLY A 78 -11.57 -17.89 -5.01
CA GLY A 78 -11.61 -18.89 -6.08
C GLY A 78 -10.37 -18.89 -6.99
N SER A 79 -9.38 -18.01 -6.76
CA SER A 79 -8.07 -18.09 -7.39
C SER A 79 -7.14 -19.05 -6.65
N LEU A 80 -6.10 -19.51 -7.33
CA LEU A 80 -4.94 -20.12 -6.68
C LEU A 80 -4.09 -19.04 -5.99
N PHE A 81 -3.24 -19.45 -5.04
CA PHE A 81 -2.39 -18.52 -4.30
C PHE A 81 -1.35 -17.82 -5.21
N ASP A 82 -0.91 -18.50 -6.27
CA ASP A 82 0.08 -18.03 -7.25
C ASP A 82 -0.53 -17.24 -8.42
N ASP A 83 -1.86 -17.12 -8.49
CA ASP A 83 -2.53 -16.30 -9.52
C ASP A 83 -2.23 -14.81 -9.33
N HIS A 84 -1.90 -14.38 -8.11
CA HIS A 84 -1.54 -13.00 -7.77
C HIS A 84 -0.15 -12.96 -7.13
N PRO A 85 0.81 -12.19 -7.68
CA PRO A 85 2.13 -12.09 -7.10
C PRO A 85 2.10 -11.27 -5.80
N LEU A 86 2.91 -11.67 -4.81
CA LEU A 86 3.22 -10.83 -3.66
C LEU A 86 3.91 -9.54 -4.14
N LYS A 87 3.32 -8.39 -3.83
CA LYS A 87 3.87 -7.08 -4.17
C LYS A 87 4.72 -6.57 -3.03
N ILE A 88 5.85 -5.95 -3.35
CA ILE A 88 6.73 -5.32 -2.37
C ILE A 88 6.33 -3.86 -2.21
N VAL A 89 6.22 -3.40 -0.98
CA VAL A 89 6.13 -1.97 -0.64
C VAL A 89 7.54 -1.51 -0.30
N MET A 90 8.05 -0.52 -1.02
CA MET A 90 9.35 0.09 -0.75
C MET A 90 9.33 1.53 -1.22
N ASN A 91 9.30 2.49 -0.28
CA ASN A 91 9.23 3.89 -0.65
C ASN A 91 9.98 4.80 0.31
N TYR A 92 10.28 5.99 -0.20
CA TYR A 92 10.64 7.14 0.60
C TYR A 92 9.42 8.03 0.77
N ARG A 93 9.22 8.56 1.98
CA ARG A 93 8.10 9.43 2.33
C ARG A 93 8.58 10.70 3.03
N TYR A 94 8.08 11.83 2.57
CA TYR A 94 8.16 13.13 3.23
C TYR A 94 6.78 13.60 3.64
N ASP A 95 6.61 14.01 4.90
CA ASP A 95 5.30 14.35 5.46
C ASP A 95 5.39 15.59 6.36
N ARG A 96 5.20 16.77 5.77
CA ARG A 96 5.15 18.04 6.50
C ARG A 96 4.32 19.07 5.77
N GLU A 97 3.33 19.63 6.45
CA GLU A 97 2.53 20.71 5.90
C GLU A 97 3.38 21.86 5.31
N PRO A 98 3.01 22.39 4.12
CA PRO A 98 1.82 22.04 3.35
C PRO A 98 2.04 20.89 2.35
N PHE A 99 3.20 20.23 2.35
CA PHE A 99 3.59 19.26 1.31
C PHE A 99 3.69 17.83 1.84
N ARG A 100 3.16 16.88 1.08
CA ARG A 100 3.49 15.46 1.27
C ARG A 100 4.05 14.92 -0.03
N PHE A 101 5.06 14.08 0.08
CA PHE A 101 5.72 13.49 -1.08
C PHE A 101 6.05 12.04 -0.81
N GLN A 102 5.83 11.18 -1.80
CA GLN A 102 6.23 9.78 -1.76
C GLN A 102 6.82 9.38 -3.10
N ILE A 103 7.86 8.53 -3.08
CA ILE A 103 8.47 7.94 -4.28
C ILE A 103 8.88 6.50 -4.02
N GLY A 104 8.62 5.62 -4.98
CA GLY A 104 8.84 4.18 -4.90
C GLY A 104 7.55 3.41 -5.14
N VAL A 105 7.40 2.28 -4.45
CA VAL A 105 6.20 1.43 -4.49
C VAL A 105 5.45 1.56 -3.17
N PHE A 106 4.26 2.15 -3.19
CA PHE A 106 3.47 2.43 -1.99
C PHE A 106 1.97 2.38 -2.25
N PRO A 107 1.16 2.08 -1.22
CA PRO A 107 -0.29 2.00 -1.37
C PRO A 107 -0.89 3.29 -1.90
N ARG A 108 -1.76 3.16 -2.90
CA ARG A 108 -2.55 4.27 -3.44
C ARG A 108 -3.79 4.58 -2.61
N ARG A 109 -4.30 3.56 -1.90
CA ARG A 109 -5.50 3.70 -1.06
C ARG A 109 -5.21 4.75 0.01
N ASP A 110 -6.20 5.59 0.27
CA ASP A 110 -6.14 6.78 1.13
C ASP A 110 -5.34 7.99 0.60
N LEU A 111 -4.59 7.84 -0.50
CA LEU A 111 -3.94 8.98 -1.19
C LEU A 111 -4.82 9.56 -2.30
N LEU A 112 -5.52 8.68 -3.02
CA LEU A 112 -6.28 9.02 -4.21
C LEU A 112 -7.72 8.51 -4.08
N CYS A 113 -8.67 9.31 -4.57
CA CYS A 113 -10.07 8.94 -4.69
C CYS A 113 -10.47 9.06 -6.16
N TYR A 114 -10.60 7.92 -6.85
CA TYR A 114 -11.03 7.91 -8.24
C TYR A 114 -12.55 7.90 -8.32
N PRO A 115 -13.17 8.73 -9.20
CA PRO A 115 -14.54 8.51 -9.62
C PRO A 115 -14.66 7.11 -10.22
N LEU A 116 -15.77 6.42 -9.95
CA LEU A 116 -16.04 5.04 -10.45
C LEU A 116 -15.85 4.89 -11.97
N ALA A 117 -15.98 5.98 -12.72
CA ALA A 117 -15.79 6.02 -14.16
C ALA A 117 -14.32 5.93 -14.62
N LEU A 118 -13.33 6.12 -13.74
CA LEU A 118 -11.90 6.21 -14.08
C LEU A 118 -11.12 4.99 -13.59
N LEU A 119 -11.20 3.89 -14.35
CA LEU A 119 -10.41 2.67 -14.16
C LEU A 119 -10.37 2.16 -12.70
N THR A 120 -11.42 2.44 -11.93
CA THR A 120 -11.51 2.11 -10.51
C THR A 120 -11.32 0.61 -10.28
N ASP A 121 -11.86 -0.23 -11.16
CA ASP A 121 -11.64 -1.67 -11.13
C ASP A 121 -10.17 -2.06 -11.22
N THR A 122 -9.45 -1.48 -12.17
CA THR A 122 -8.05 -1.80 -12.42
C THR A 122 -7.15 -1.23 -11.33
N LEU A 123 -7.40 0.02 -10.94
CA LEU A 123 -6.54 0.78 -10.03
C LEU A 123 -6.81 0.43 -8.57
N ASP A 124 -8.08 0.37 -8.14
CA ASP A 124 -8.40 0.15 -6.72
C ASP A 124 -8.36 -1.34 -6.34
N TYR A 125 -8.73 -2.25 -7.26
CA TYR A 125 -8.74 -3.70 -6.99
C TYR A 125 -7.41 -4.38 -7.31
N PHE A 126 -6.88 -4.21 -8.53
CA PHE A 126 -5.77 -5.04 -9.03
C PHE A 126 -4.41 -4.34 -9.03
N ARG A 127 -4.36 -3.00 -8.97
CA ARG A 127 -3.12 -2.21 -8.86
C ARG A 127 -3.11 -1.33 -7.61
N PRO A 128 -3.25 -1.88 -6.39
CA PRO A 128 -3.37 -1.09 -5.15
C PRO A 128 -2.15 -0.24 -4.78
N ASN A 129 -1.02 -0.38 -5.46
CA ASN A 129 0.18 0.43 -5.25
C ASN A 129 0.40 1.41 -6.41
N ILE A 130 0.92 2.59 -6.10
CA ILE A 130 1.59 3.48 -7.05
C ILE A 130 3.04 3.01 -7.16
N GLU A 131 3.53 2.80 -8.38
CA GLU A 131 4.92 2.45 -8.70
C GLU A 131 5.63 3.64 -9.36
N GLY A 132 5.82 4.71 -8.58
CA GLY A 132 6.33 5.96 -9.11
C GLY A 132 6.40 7.02 -8.02
N PHE A 133 5.69 8.13 -8.20
CA PHE A 133 5.70 9.20 -7.21
C PHE A 133 4.34 9.86 -7.01
N TYR A 134 4.18 10.50 -5.87
CA TYR A 134 3.01 11.22 -5.44
C TYR A 134 3.43 12.52 -4.75
N VAL A 135 2.76 13.61 -5.08
CA VAL A 135 2.91 14.92 -4.43
C VAL A 135 1.51 15.39 -4.03
N ASP A 136 1.37 15.81 -2.78
CA ASP A 136 0.20 16.52 -2.28
C ASP A 136 0.60 17.91 -1.82
N TYR A 137 -0.20 18.91 -2.20
CA TYR A 137 -0.16 20.24 -1.64
C TYR A 137 -1.48 20.54 -0.95
N SER A 138 -1.43 20.78 0.36
CA SER A 138 -2.58 21.09 1.20
C SER A 138 -2.44 22.50 1.79
N GLY A 139 -2.89 23.51 1.04
CA GLY A 139 -2.92 24.91 1.47
C GLY A 139 -4.27 25.31 2.09
N LYS A 140 -4.35 26.53 2.65
CA LYS A 140 -5.60 27.04 3.28
C LYS A 140 -6.78 27.22 2.33
N ARG A 141 -6.51 27.38 1.02
CA ARG A 141 -7.53 27.69 -0.01
C ARG A 141 -7.55 26.70 -1.16
N ILE A 142 -6.45 25.99 -1.38
CA ILE A 142 -6.24 25.10 -2.52
C ILE A 142 -5.62 23.83 -1.97
N THR A 143 -6.19 22.70 -2.36
CA THR A 143 -5.64 21.36 -2.17
C THR A 143 -5.54 20.72 -3.54
N GLU A 144 -4.34 20.29 -3.92
CA GLU A 144 -4.09 19.60 -5.18
C GLU A 144 -3.11 18.46 -4.95
N ASN A 145 -3.33 17.35 -5.66
CA ASN A 145 -2.42 16.22 -5.69
C ASN A 145 -2.03 15.87 -7.12
N PHE A 146 -0.87 15.24 -7.26
CA PHE A 146 -0.32 14.78 -8.52
C PHE A 146 0.40 13.46 -8.30
N TRP A 147 0.27 12.53 -9.24
CA TRP A 147 0.90 11.21 -9.17
C TRP A 147 1.29 10.71 -10.56
N LEU A 148 2.26 9.81 -10.60
CA LEU A 148 2.72 9.11 -11.80
C LEU A 148 3.00 7.65 -11.47
N ASP A 149 2.57 6.74 -12.34
CA ASP A 149 2.60 5.27 -12.25
C ASP A 149 2.51 4.65 -13.66
#